data_AF-A0A3A5W7J4-F1
#
_entry.id   AF-A0A3A5W7J4-F1
#
_cell.length_a   1.000
_cell.length_b   1.000
_cell.length_c   1.000
_cell.angle_alpha   90.00
_cell.angle_beta   90.00
_cell.angle_gamma   90.00
#
_symmetry.space_group_name_H-M   'P 1'
#
loop_
_entity.id
_entity.type
_entity.pdbx_description
1 polymer ?
#
loop_
_entity_poly.entity_id
_entity_poly.type
_entity_poly.pdbx_seq_one_letter_code
_entity_poly.pdbx_strand_id
1 'polypeptide(L)'
;MLKRNKGEIHMNKENKQTSEKRTHAKPSTFVVEGDGDWFIQNGYEHPNDIIDHDANLDDAEAFFGIFAAYNQHNIANGTKWDTWPSWELCLTSMDIGLHFLMPKIDTHEDWVQREHWLALAQIVHIHPSVSMDGYTITIQGQNGHVFAFDFCLEIEKWGAPGTFAEHKAKRMAAAKKPKSWMWAPPAYLYSNNVAHSLGEYWSCPDYVSKYGGESTLYTHDNFFCIDHLEGSFASSALSLIQLCLEDNHIWIMQYEEALNMQAYVEEMEREWPGGRPDQDWEYQ
;
A
#
# COMPACT_ATOMS: atom_id res chain seq x y z
N MET A 1 5.29 -39.02 -75.60
CA MET A 1 5.20 -39.97 -74.47
C MET A 1 5.28 -39.19 -73.17
N LEU A 2 4.27 -39.39 -72.29
CA LEU A 2 4.12 -39.07 -70.86
C LEU A 2 4.68 -37.72 -70.36
N LYS A 3 3.90 -36.67 -70.05
CA LYS A 3 2.85 -36.49 -69.01
C LYS A 3 3.17 -37.10 -67.64
N ARG A 4 3.40 -36.20 -66.67
CA ARG A 4 3.12 -36.28 -65.22
C ARG A 4 3.58 -34.95 -64.60
N ASN A 5 2.92 -34.29 -63.67
CA ASN A 5 1.51 -34.16 -63.32
C ASN A 5 1.46 -32.91 -62.41
N LYS A 6 0.40 -32.11 -62.53
CA LYS A 6 0.14 -30.94 -61.68
C LYS A 6 -0.09 -31.35 -60.23
N GLY A 7 0.41 -30.53 -59.31
CA GLY A 7 0.06 -30.53 -57.89
C GLY A 7 0.17 -29.11 -57.36
N GLU A 8 -0.87 -28.31 -57.60
CA GLU A 8 -1.14 -27.10 -56.83
C GLU A 8 -1.45 -27.51 -55.39
N ILE A 9 -0.70 -26.97 -54.44
CA ILE A 9 -1.15 -26.88 -53.04
C ILE A 9 -1.24 -25.39 -52.73
N HIS A 10 -2.44 -24.86 -52.94
CA HIS A 10 -2.94 -23.73 -52.20
C HIS A 10 -2.99 -24.13 -50.72
N MET A 11 -2.41 -23.34 -49.83
CA MET A 11 -2.94 -23.22 -48.47
C MET A 11 -2.53 -21.90 -47.80
N ASN A 12 -3.55 -21.04 -47.69
CA ASN A 12 -3.88 -20.04 -46.68
C ASN A 12 -2.84 -19.03 -46.21
N LYS A 13 -2.96 -17.83 -46.80
CA LYS A 13 -2.82 -16.55 -46.11
C LYS A 13 -3.95 -16.37 -45.08
N GLU A 14 -3.87 -17.02 -43.93
CA GLU A 14 -4.67 -16.68 -42.76
C GLU A 14 -3.81 -16.76 -41.51
N ASN A 15 -2.95 -15.75 -41.35
CA ASN A 15 -2.52 -15.30 -40.04
C ASN A 15 -2.55 -13.77 -40.07
N LYS A 16 -3.75 -13.22 -40.32
CA LYS A 16 -4.08 -11.94 -39.72
C LYS A 16 -4.14 -12.24 -38.23
N GLN A 17 -3.09 -11.91 -37.50
CA GLN A 17 -3.23 -11.57 -36.09
C GLN A 17 -4.37 -10.56 -36.03
N THR A 18 -5.54 -11.04 -35.65
CA THR A 18 -6.56 -10.20 -35.07
C THR A 18 -5.87 -9.59 -33.88
N SER A 19 -5.43 -8.34 -34.02
CA SER A 19 -5.21 -7.49 -32.86
C SER A 19 -6.54 -7.52 -32.13
N GLU A 20 -6.63 -8.34 -31.08
CA GLU A 20 -7.71 -8.22 -30.13
C GLU A 20 -7.66 -6.76 -29.69
N LYS A 21 -8.64 -5.99 -30.16
CA LYS A 21 -8.90 -4.68 -29.61
C LYS A 21 -9.26 -4.98 -28.16
N ARG A 22 -8.27 -4.86 -27.26
CA ARG A 22 -8.52 -4.66 -25.83
C ARG A 22 -9.47 -3.49 -25.78
N THR A 23 -10.75 -3.80 -25.60
CA THR A 23 -11.82 -2.83 -25.64
C THR A 23 -11.87 -2.30 -24.22
N HIS A 24 -11.12 -1.22 -24.01
CA HIS A 24 -11.00 -0.52 -22.74
C HIS A 24 -12.33 0.18 -22.45
N ALA A 25 -13.21 -0.49 -21.72
CA ALA A 25 -14.38 0.16 -21.16
C ALA A 25 -13.97 0.71 -19.79
N LYS A 26 -13.82 2.04 -19.71
CA LYS A 26 -13.83 2.80 -18.46
C LYS A 26 -14.95 2.24 -17.57
N PRO A 27 -14.68 1.89 -16.30
CA PRO A 27 -15.75 1.56 -15.37
C PRO A 27 -16.77 2.70 -15.34
N SER A 28 -18.07 2.39 -15.40
CA SER A 28 -19.13 3.41 -15.33
C SER A 28 -19.13 4.20 -14.01
N THR A 29 -18.30 3.76 -13.07
CA THR A 29 -18.12 4.29 -11.73
C THR A 29 -17.23 5.52 -11.65
N PHE A 30 -16.44 5.92 -12.66
CA PHE A 30 -15.57 7.11 -12.53
C PHE A 30 -16.20 8.38 -13.11
N VAL A 31 -16.10 9.51 -12.40
CA VAL A 31 -16.32 10.84 -12.96
C VAL A 31 -15.00 11.32 -13.60
N VAL A 32 -14.99 11.54 -14.91
CA VAL A 32 -13.78 11.89 -15.70
C VAL A 32 -13.72 13.38 -16.06
N GLU A 33 -14.84 14.10 -15.92
CA GLU A 33 -15.03 15.42 -16.53
C GLU A 33 -15.29 16.53 -15.50
N GLY A 34 -15.07 16.27 -14.22
CA GLY A 34 -15.10 17.31 -13.21
C GLY A 34 -13.80 18.10 -13.24
N ASP A 35 -13.67 19.06 -14.17
CA ASP A 35 -12.78 20.17 -13.91
C ASP A 35 -13.27 20.91 -12.65
N GLY A 36 -12.41 21.73 -12.05
CA GLY A 36 -12.76 22.38 -10.79
C GLY A 36 -14.02 23.25 -10.86
N ASP A 37 -14.42 23.69 -12.06
CA ASP A 37 -15.65 24.44 -12.31
C ASP A 37 -16.91 23.60 -12.07
N TRP A 38 -16.89 22.29 -12.31
CA TRP A 38 -18.01 21.40 -12.01
C TRP A 38 -18.38 21.46 -10.52
N PHE A 39 -17.39 21.52 -9.62
CA PHE A 39 -17.62 21.58 -8.18
C PHE A 39 -18.37 22.86 -7.80
N ILE A 40 -17.91 24.02 -8.29
CA ILE A 40 -18.55 25.31 -8.06
C ILE A 40 -20.00 25.29 -8.58
N GLN A 41 -20.23 24.77 -9.78
CA GLN A 41 -21.56 24.70 -10.39
C GLN A 41 -22.55 23.83 -9.60
N ASN A 42 -22.03 22.86 -8.83
CA ASN A 42 -22.84 21.98 -7.99
C ASN A 42 -22.83 22.37 -6.50
N GLY A 43 -22.31 23.56 -6.16
CA GLY A 43 -22.37 24.12 -4.81
C GLY A 43 -21.27 23.64 -3.86
N TYR A 44 -20.17 23.09 -4.39
CA TYR A 44 -18.98 22.69 -3.66
C TYR A 44 -17.84 23.71 -3.88
N GLU A 45 -16.81 23.64 -3.05
CA GLU A 45 -15.62 24.48 -3.20
C GLU A 45 -14.72 23.94 -4.31
N HIS A 46 -14.01 24.82 -5.01
CA HIS A 46 -13.07 24.40 -6.05
C HIS A 46 -11.90 23.65 -5.39
N PRO A 47 -11.48 22.46 -5.85
CA PRO A 47 -10.40 21.69 -5.22
C PRO A 47 -9.10 22.50 -5.01
N ASN A 48 -8.71 23.34 -5.98
CA ASN A 48 -7.57 24.26 -5.83
C ASN A 48 -7.62 25.18 -4.60
N ASP A 49 -8.80 25.55 -4.13
CA ASP A 49 -8.98 26.45 -2.98
C ASP A 49 -8.92 25.70 -1.65
N ILE A 50 -9.07 24.37 -1.67
CA ILE A 50 -9.05 23.48 -0.50
C ILE A 50 -7.65 22.90 -0.28
N ILE A 51 -6.97 22.55 -1.37
CA ILE A 51 -5.66 21.89 -1.34
C ILE A 51 -4.56 22.94 -1.08
N ASP A 52 -3.77 22.74 -0.03
CA ASP A 52 -2.55 23.51 0.21
C ASP A 52 -1.41 22.97 -0.69
N HIS A 53 -1.19 23.65 -1.82
CA HIS A 53 -0.18 23.25 -2.80
C HIS A 53 1.26 23.54 -2.36
N ASP A 54 1.45 24.34 -1.29
CA ASP A 54 2.77 24.63 -0.71
C ASP A 54 3.15 23.60 0.37
N ALA A 55 2.19 22.75 0.79
CA ALA A 55 2.43 21.68 1.74
C ALA A 55 3.24 20.51 1.14
N ASN A 56 3.70 19.61 2.02
CA ASN A 56 4.29 18.35 1.62
C ASN A 56 3.19 17.34 1.27
N LEU A 57 2.79 17.30 0.00
CA LEU A 57 1.71 16.44 -0.49
C LEU A 57 2.01 14.93 -0.47
N ASP A 58 3.21 14.51 -0.03
CA ASP A 58 3.52 13.11 0.28
C ASP A 58 3.15 12.70 1.71
N ASP A 59 2.87 13.66 2.60
CA ASP A 59 2.38 13.37 3.95
C ASP A 59 0.98 12.76 3.85
N ALA A 60 0.64 11.84 4.76
CA ALA A 60 -0.58 11.05 4.66
C ALA A 60 -1.83 11.94 4.63
N GLU A 61 -1.93 12.89 5.57
CA GLU A 61 -3.08 13.81 5.65
C GLU A 61 -3.22 14.66 4.38
N ALA A 62 -2.11 15.24 3.91
CA ALA A 62 -2.12 16.08 2.72
C ALA A 62 -2.46 15.27 1.45
N PHE A 63 -1.85 14.08 1.29
CA PHE A 63 -2.08 13.20 0.16
C PHE A 63 -3.55 12.75 0.08
N PHE A 64 -4.12 12.23 1.16
CA PHE A 64 -5.52 11.81 1.18
C PHE A 64 -6.49 13.00 1.15
N GLY A 65 -6.06 14.17 1.61
CA GLY A 65 -6.78 15.44 1.47
C GLY A 65 -7.02 15.84 0.02
N ILE A 66 -6.10 15.54 -0.91
CA ILE A 66 -6.30 15.74 -2.35
C ILE A 66 -7.54 14.96 -2.82
N PHE A 67 -7.63 13.67 -2.48
CA PHE A 67 -8.77 12.85 -2.87
C PHE A 67 -10.07 13.35 -2.25
N ALA A 68 -10.05 13.79 -0.99
CA ALA A 68 -11.21 14.33 -0.31
C ALA A 68 -11.73 15.62 -0.99
N ALA A 69 -10.83 16.52 -1.40
CA ALA A 69 -11.18 17.74 -2.12
C ALA A 69 -11.91 17.44 -3.45
N TYR A 70 -11.56 16.36 -4.14
CA TYR A 70 -12.23 15.93 -5.36
C TYR A 70 -13.48 15.07 -5.13
N ASN A 71 -13.72 14.58 -3.91
CA ASN A 71 -14.86 13.73 -3.57
C ASN A 71 -15.81 14.37 -2.54
N GLN A 72 -15.84 15.71 -2.46
CA GLN A 72 -16.73 16.49 -1.59
C GLN A 72 -18.20 16.08 -1.73
N HIS A 73 -18.67 15.86 -2.96
CA HIS A 73 -20.03 15.41 -3.23
C HIS A 73 -20.28 14.00 -2.71
N ASN A 74 -19.32 13.09 -2.79
CA ASN A 74 -19.47 11.76 -2.22
C ASN A 74 -19.49 11.80 -0.70
N ILE A 75 -18.65 12.65 -0.08
CA ILE A 75 -18.63 12.87 1.37
C ILE A 75 -19.99 13.42 1.83
N ALA A 76 -20.51 14.46 1.17
CA ALA A 76 -21.79 15.07 1.51
C ALA A 76 -22.98 14.10 1.37
N ASN A 77 -22.94 13.21 0.38
CA ASN A 77 -24.02 12.26 0.09
C ASN A 77 -23.83 10.88 0.72
N GLY A 78 -22.70 10.62 1.38
CA GLY A 78 -22.37 9.29 1.92
C GLY A 78 -22.26 8.20 0.85
N THR A 79 -21.80 8.54 -0.36
CA THR A 79 -21.64 7.60 -1.47
C THR A 79 -20.18 7.12 -1.61
N LYS A 80 -19.98 6.03 -2.36
CA LYS A 80 -18.64 5.56 -2.74
C LYS A 80 -17.92 6.65 -3.53
N TRP A 81 -16.64 6.86 -3.25
CA TRP A 81 -15.81 7.82 -3.99
C TRP A 81 -15.60 7.38 -5.43
N ASP A 82 -15.79 8.31 -6.35
CA ASP A 82 -15.81 8.08 -7.80
C ASP A 82 -15.02 9.11 -8.63
N THR A 83 -14.52 10.17 -8.00
CA THR A 83 -13.80 11.22 -8.71
C THR A 83 -12.31 11.10 -8.47
N TRP A 84 -11.55 10.94 -9.56
CA TRP A 84 -10.09 10.98 -9.53
C TRP A 84 -9.60 12.43 -9.49
N PRO A 85 -8.55 12.75 -8.71
CA PRO A 85 -7.93 14.08 -8.75
C PRO A 85 -7.42 14.46 -10.15
N SER A 86 -7.30 15.76 -10.42
CA SER A 86 -6.91 16.25 -11.74
C SER A 86 -5.40 16.22 -11.96
N TRP A 87 -4.69 17.23 -11.45
CA TRP A 87 -3.27 17.45 -11.75
C TRP A 87 -2.39 17.44 -10.50
N GLU A 88 -2.99 17.53 -9.32
CA GLU A 88 -2.32 17.66 -8.02
C GLU A 88 -1.51 16.41 -7.68
N LEU A 89 -1.90 15.24 -8.20
CA LEU A 89 -1.11 14.01 -8.06
C LEU A 89 0.27 14.12 -8.71
N CYS A 90 0.47 15.01 -9.70
CA CYS A 90 1.79 15.30 -10.27
C CYS A 90 2.75 15.98 -9.30
N LEU A 91 2.24 16.53 -8.20
CA LEU A 91 3.03 17.13 -7.14
C LEU A 91 3.42 16.13 -6.04
N THR A 92 2.98 14.88 -6.17
CA THR A 92 3.25 13.79 -5.22
C THR A 92 4.26 12.80 -5.79
N SER A 93 4.74 11.90 -4.94
CA SER A 93 5.58 10.78 -5.32
C SER A 93 4.81 9.56 -5.83
N MET A 94 3.49 9.68 -6.05
CA MET A 94 2.67 8.62 -6.67
C MET A 94 3.20 8.27 -8.06
N ASP A 95 3.02 7.00 -8.49
CA ASP A 95 3.40 6.55 -9.83
C ASP A 95 2.84 7.49 -10.91
N ILE A 96 3.73 7.97 -11.79
CA ILE A 96 3.41 8.84 -12.92
C ILE A 96 2.36 8.25 -13.86
N GLY A 97 2.27 6.92 -13.95
CA GLY A 97 1.25 6.22 -14.72
C GLY A 97 -0.17 6.46 -14.22
N LEU A 98 -0.33 6.87 -12.95
CA LEU A 98 -1.63 7.06 -12.32
C LEU A 98 -2.04 8.53 -12.15
N HIS A 99 -1.14 9.48 -12.44
CA HIS A 99 -1.39 10.91 -12.22
C HIS A 99 -2.67 11.40 -12.89
N PHE A 100 -2.90 11.01 -14.14
CA PHE A 100 -4.07 11.43 -14.91
C PHE A 100 -4.94 10.25 -15.30
N LEU A 101 -6.24 10.49 -15.47
CA LEU A 101 -7.10 9.56 -16.19
C LEU A 101 -6.76 9.62 -17.68
N MET A 102 -6.42 8.48 -18.27
CA MET A 102 -6.08 8.34 -19.68
C MET A 102 -6.99 7.28 -20.35
N PRO A 103 -8.30 7.53 -20.53
CA PRO A 103 -9.26 6.47 -20.90
C PRO A 103 -8.99 5.74 -22.22
N LYS A 104 -8.16 6.33 -23.10
CA LYS A 104 -7.77 5.72 -24.38
C LYS A 104 -6.59 4.74 -24.25
N ILE A 105 -5.84 4.80 -23.14
CA ILE A 105 -4.57 4.10 -22.93
C ILE A 105 -4.62 3.24 -21.67
N ASP A 106 -5.32 3.69 -20.62
CA ASP A 106 -5.46 2.97 -19.35
C ASP A 106 -5.92 1.53 -19.56
N THR A 107 -5.13 0.60 -19.02
CA THR A 107 -5.42 -0.83 -18.95
C THR A 107 -6.47 -1.13 -17.88
N HIS A 108 -6.93 -2.39 -17.85
CA HIS A 108 -7.81 -2.82 -16.76
C HIS A 108 -7.09 -2.74 -15.41
N GLU A 109 -5.81 -3.11 -15.35
CA GLU A 109 -5.02 -3.00 -14.13
C GLU A 109 -4.93 -1.55 -13.63
N ASP A 110 -4.73 -0.58 -14.53
CA ASP A 110 -4.65 0.84 -14.17
C ASP A 110 -5.97 1.35 -13.58
N TRP A 111 -7.12 0.89 -14.10
CA TRP A 111 -8.43 1.24 -13.54
C TRP A 111 -8.65 0.61 -12.17
N VAL A 112 -8.30 -0.67 -12.01
CA VAL A 112 -8.40 -1.38 -10.73
C VAL A 112 -7.53 -0.73 -9.67
N GLN A 113 -6.30 -0.33 -10.02
CA GLN A 113 -5.40 0.35 -9.09
C GLN A 113 -5.98 1.70 -8.62
N ARG A 114 -6.63 2.46 -9.52
CA ARG A 114 -7.33 3.70 -9.14
C ARG A 114 -8.53 3.44 -8.24
N GLU A 115 -9.29 2.36 -8.46
CA GLU A 115 -10.38 1.97 -7.55
C GLU A 115 -9.86 1.62 -6.15
N HIS A 116 -8.71 0.94 -6.06
CA HIS A 116 -8.06 0.65 -4.79
C HIS A 116 -7.60 1.93 -4.08
N TRP A 117 -7.01 2.88 -4.81
CA TRP A 117 -6.62 4.18 -4.27
C TRP A 117 -7.80 5.00 -3.77
N LEU A 118 -8.91 5.06 -4.52
CA LEU A 118 -10.14 5.73 -4.06
C LEU A 118 -10.71 5.06 -2.81
N ALA A 119 -10.74 3.72 -2.76
CA ALA A 119 -11.22 3.00 -1.59
C ALA A 119 -10.33 3.22 -0.35
N LEU A 120 -9.02 3.22 -0.53
CA LEU A 120 -8.05 3.53 0.53
C LEU A 120 -8.22 4.97 1.03
N ALA A 121 -8.28 5.94 0.12
CA ALA A 121 -8.45 7.34 0.49
C ALA A 121 -9.78 7.57 1.21
N GLN A 122 -10.85 6.91 0.74
CA GLN A 122 -12.16 6.98 1.38
C GLN A 122 -12.14 6.44 2.81
N ILE A 123 -11.56 5.25 3.04
CA ILE A 123 -11.54 4.67 4.39
C ILE A 123 -10.67 5.50 5.34
N VAL A 124 -9.51 5.96 4.88
CA VAL A 124 -8.57 6.72 5.71
C VAL A 124 -9.17 8.07 6.10
N HIS A 125 -9.89 8.72 5.20
CA HIS A 125 -10.47 10.04 5.45
C HIS A 125 -11.78 9.96 6.27
N ILE A 126 -12.64 8.96 6.03
CA ILE A 126 -13.99 8.93 6.61
C ILE A 126 -14.07 8.13 7.91
N HIS A 127 -13.24 7.09 8.07
CA HIS A 127 -13.41 6.18 9.19
C HIS A 127 -12.97 6.85 10.51
N PRO A 128 -13.84 6.96 11.53
CA PRO A 128 -13.54 7.75 12.73
C PRO A 128 -12.42 7.16 13.60
N SER A 129 -12.14 5.86 13.44
CA SER A 129 -11.00 5.20 14.12
C SER A 129 -9.66 5.39 13.41
N VAL A 130 -9.62 6.05 12.25
CA VAL A 130 -8.38 6.31 11.52
C VAL A 130 -8.00 7.78 11.72
N SER A 131 -6.73 8.01 12.03
CA SER A 131 -6.16 9.35 12.20
C SER A 131 -4.78 9.40 11.56
N MET A 132 -4.32 10.60 11.25
CA MET A 132 -3.07 10.83 10.54
C MET A 132 -2.29 11.95 11.22
N ASP A 133 -0.97 11.80 11.27
CA ASP A 133 -0.02 12.85 11.68
C ASP A 133 1.27 12.69 10.88
N GLY A 134 1.57 13.67 10.01
CA GLY A 134 2.66 13.57 9.05
C GLY A 134 2.52 12.33 8.16
N TYR A 135 3.51 11.43 8.23
CA TYR A 135 3.47 10.14 7.51
C TYR A 135 2.70 9.05 8.27
N THR A 136 2.47 9.20 9.57
CA THR A 136 1.94 8.13 10.41
C THR A 136 0.41 8.05 10.30
N ILE A 137 -0.09 6.87 9.95
CA ILE A 137 -1.50 6.50 10.08
C ILE A 137 -1.67 5.73 11.38
N THR A 138 -2.63 6.15 12.21
CA THR A 138 -2.97 5.50 13.48
C THR A 138 -4.41 5.00 13.44
N ILE A 139 -4.63 3.76 13.90
CA ILE A 139 -5.89 3.04 13.80
C ILE A 139 -6.30 2.55 15.19
N GLN A 140 -7.50 2.92 15.63
CA GLN A 140 -8.14 2.38 16.83
C GLN A 140 -8.97 1.15 16.46
N GLY A 141 -8.47 -0.02 16.85
CA GLY A 141 -9.13 -1.30 16.68
C GLY A 141 -10.44 -1.42 17.47
N GLN A 142 -11.37 -2.25 16.97
CA GLN A 142 -12.69 -2.45 17.56
C GLN A 142 -12.66 -3.00 19.00
N ASN A 143 -11.58 -3.68 19.38
CA ASN A 143 -11.43 -4.26 20.72
C ASN A 143 -10.49 -3.43 21.63
N GLY A 144 -10.16 -2.20 21.22
CA GLY A 144 -9.47 -1.21 22.06
C GLY A 144 -7.97 -1.09 21.82
N HIS A 145 -7.37 -1.91 20.95
CA HIS A 145 -5.95 -1.78 20.64
C HIS A 145 -5.67 -0.68 19.62
N VAL A 146 -4.48 -0.09 19.73
CA VAL A 146 -4.03 0.94 18.80
C VAL A 146 -2.94 0.34 17.92
N PHE A 147 -3.06 0.56 16.61
CA PHE A 147 -2.07 0.21 15.61
C PHE A 147 -1.55 1.47 14.93
N ALA A 148 -0.28 1.50 14.53
CA ALA A 148 0.27 2.63 13.80
C ALA A 148 1.35 2.22 12.79
N PHE A 149 1.41 2.89 11.65
CA PHE A 149 2.44 2.71 10.64
C PHE A 149 2.65 3.98 9.82
N ASP A 150 3.86 4.17 9.30
CA ASP A 150 4.16 5.24 8.35
C ASP A 150 3.71 4.85 6.94
N PHE A 151 2.88 5.69 6.31
CA PHE A 151 2.53 5.62 4.90
C PHE A 151 3.65 6.22 4.04
N CYS A 152 4.28 5.39 3.23
CA CYS A 152 5.49 5.74 2.48
C CYS A 152 5.19 5.77 0.96
N LEU A 153 4.53 6.82 0.48
CA LEU A 153 4.06 6.92 -0.91
C LEU A 153 5.19 6.69 -1.94
N GLU A 154 6.35 7.35 -1.77
CA GLU A 154 7.47 7.32 -2.73
C GLU A 154 8.01 5.91 -3.01
N ILE A 155 7.94 5.02 -2.02
CA ILE A 155 8.43 3.64 -2.14
C ILE A 155 7.28 2.62 -2.19
N GLU A 156 6.04 3.10 -2.15
CA GLU A 156 4.82 2.29 -2.06
C GLU A 156 4.93 1.18 -1.00
N LYS A 157 5.30 1.58 0.22
CA LYS A 157 5.36 0.69 1.39
C LYS A 157 4.71 1.32 2.60
N TRP A 158 4.44 0.51 3.61
CA TRP A 158 4.31 1.00 4.99
C TRP A 158 5.59 0.69 5.77
N GLY A 159 5.73 1.28 6.95
CA GLY A 159 6.80 0.90 7.87
C GLY A 159 6.57 1.38 9.29
N ALA A 160 7.57 1.16 10.16
CA ALA A 160 7.44 1.54 11.56
C ALA A 160 7.14 3.04 11.70
N PRO A 161 6.18 3.43 12.56
CA PRO A 161 5.76 4.81 12.73
C PRO A 161 6.92 5.71 13.16
N GLY A 162 6.99 6.90 12.57
CA GLY A 162 8.01 7.92 12.87
C GLY A 162 9.38 7.67 12.25
N THR A 163 9.55 6.66 11.39
CA THR A 163 10.85 6.30 10.80
C THR A 163 11.02 6.75 9.34
N PHE A 164 9.92 7.01 8.62
CA PHE A 164 9.99 7.34 7.20
C PHE A 164 10.57 8.72 6.92
N ALA A 165 10.27 9.73 7.76
CA ALA A 165 10.83 11.08 7.59
C ALA A 165 12.38 11.08 7.63
N GLU A 166 12.97 10.32 8.57
CA GLU A 166 14.41 10.17 8.66
C GLU A 166 14.96 9.40 7.43
N HIS A 167 14.24 8.36 6.99
CA HIS A 167 14.60 7.61 5.79
C HIS A 167 14.60 8.51 4.53
N LYS A 168 13.57 9.35 4.34
CA LYS A 168 13.47 10.32 3.23
C LYS A 168 14.64 11.30 3.27
N ALA A 169 14.97 11.85 4.44
CA ALA A 169 16.13 12.73 4.61
C ALA A 169 17.46 12.02 4.23
N LYS A 170 17.65 10.76 4.66
CA LYS A 170 18.81 9.93 4.29
C LYS A 170 18.88 9.71 2.78
N ARG A 171 17.75 9.43 2.11
CA ARG A 171 17.68 9.27 0.65
C ARG A 171 18.04 10.55 -0.09
N MET A 172 17.48 11.69 0.30
CA MET A 172 17.79 12.99 -0.30
C MET A 172 19.28 13.35 -0.14
N ALA A 173 19.87 13.07 1.02
CA ALA A 173 21.31 13.27 1.24
C ALA A 173 22.17 12.34 0.36
N ALA A 174 21.75 11.08 0.20
CA ALA A 174 22.44 10.13 -0.67
C ALA A 174 22.40 10.53 -2.15
N ALA A 175 21.28 11.09 -2.62
CA ALA A 175 21.11 11.58 -3.99
C ALA A 175 22.04 12.76 -4.33
N LYS A 176 22.53 13.50 -3.33
CA LYS A 176 23.47 14.63 -3.50
C LYS A 176 24.94 14.21 -3.54
N LYS A 177 25.26 12.92 -3.37
CA LYS A 177 26.65 12.45 -3.37
C LYS A 177 27.30 12.68 -4.76
N PRO A 178 28.63 12.83 -4.86
CA PRO A 178 29.26 13.26 -6.11
C PRO A 178 29.43 12.15 -7.16
N LYS A 179 29.34 10.87 -6.79
CA LYS A 179 29.65 9.74 -7.68
C LYS A 179 28.50 8.74 -7.74
N SER A 180 28.15 8.31 -8.94
CA SER A 180 27.02 7.40 -9.22
C SER A 180 27.06 6.08 -8.44
N TRP A 181 28.24 5.49 -8.23
CA TRP A 181 28.38 4.27 -7.43
C TRP A 181 28.11 4.48 -5.93
N MET A 182 28.04 5.72 -5.46
CA MET A 182 27.68 6.08 -4.08
C MET A 182 26.19 6.41 -3.93
N TRP A 183 25.42 6.36 -5.03
CA TRP A 183 23.99 6.69 -5.08
C TRP A 183 23.07 5.52 -4.82
N ALA A 184 23.60 4.38 -4.37
CA ALA A 184 22.77 3.28 -3.91
C ALA A 184 21.78 3.84 -2.87
N PRO A 185 20.46 3.80 -3.15
CA PRO A 185 19.49 4.33 -2.23
C PRO A 185 19.58 3.50 -0.94
N PRO A 186 19.62 4.13 0.24
CA PRO A 186 19.58 3.39 1.49
C PRO A 186 18.31 2.53 1.51
N ALA A 187 18.42 1.29 1.99
CA ALA A 187 17.26 0.44 2.21
C ALA A 187 16.40 1.02 3.34
N TYR A 188 15.08 0.84 3.23
CA TYR A 188 14.18 1.16 4.34
C TYR A 188 14.05 -0.06 5.23
N LEU A 189 14.86 -0.11 6.30
CA LEU A 189 14.96 -1.28 7.18
C LEU A 189 13.69 -1.54 8.00
N TYR A 190 12.84 -0.53 8.17
CA TYR A 190 11.59 -0.62 8.90
C TYR A 190 10.38 -0.88 8.00
N SER A 191 10.60 -1.24 6.72
CA SER A 191 9.50 -1.51 5.82
C SER A 191 8.65 -2.67 6.33
N ASN A 192 7.34 -2.58 6.08
CA ASN A 192 6.33 -3.58 6.39
C ASN A 192 6.04 -3.75 7.89
N ASN A 193 6.68 -2.97 8.75
CA ASN A 193 6.41 -2.95 10.19
C ASN A 193 5.15 -2.15 10.55
N VAL A 194 4.40 -2.67 11.52
CA VAL A 194 3.21 -2.05 12.09
C VAL A 194 3.33 -2.10 13.61
N ALA A 195 3.20 -0.96 14.26
CA ALA A 195 3.24 -0.84 15.70
C ALA A 195 1.92 -1.24 16.34
N HIS A 196 1.99 -1.67 17.59
CA HIS A 196 0.81 -1.96 18.38
C HIS A 196 0.94 -1.56 19.86
N SER A 197 -0.21 -1.43 20.52
CA SER A 197 -0.31 -0.93 21.90
C SER A 197 -0.01 -1.95 23.01
N LEU A 198 0.22 -3.22 22.68
CA LEU A 198 0.40 -4.29 23.69
C LEU A 198 1.84 -4.38 24.25
N GLY A 199 2.80 -3.69 23.65
CA GLY A 199 4.20 -3.73 24.09
C GLY A 199 4.91 -5.06 23.77
N GLU A 200 6.14 -5.19 24.28
CA GLU A 200 7.06 -6.29 23.95
C GLU A 200 6.76 -7.60 24.70
N TYR A 201 6.04 -7.51 25.81
CA TYR A 201 5.62 -8.63 26.66
C TYR A 201 4.10 -8.67 26.71
N TRP A 202 3.50 -9.10 25.60
CA TRP A 202 2.06 -9.10 25.47
C TRP A 202 1.44 -10.47 25.75
N SER A 203 0.14 -10.44 26.03
CA SER A 203 -0.68 -11.65 26.05
C SER A 203 -1.74 -11.52 24.98
N CYS A 204 -2.03 -12.63 24.31
CA CYS A 204 -3.06 -12.64 23.29
C CYS A 204 -4.38 -12.19 23.91
N PRO A 205 -5.09 -11.20 23.33
CA PRO A 205 -6.30 -10.66 23.94
C PRO A 205 -7.37 -11.73 24.19
N ASP A 206 -8.09 -11.64 25.31
CA ASP A 206 -9.04 -12.66 25.77
C ASP A 206 -10.14 -13.01 24.75
N TYR A 207 -10.51 -12.07 23.88
CA TYR A 207 -11.54 -12.30 22.86
C TYR A 207 -11.06 -13.15 21.67
N VAL A 208 -9.76 -13.46 21.58
CA VAL A 208 -9.19 -14.30 20.52
C VAL A 208 -9.44 -15.77 20.88
N SER A 209 -10.34 -16.42 20.15
CA SER A 209 -10.92 -17.71 20.54
C SER A 209 -9.95 -18.88 20.73
N LYS A 210 -8.76 -18.82 20.13
CA LYS A 210 -7.78 -19.91 20.13
C LYS A 210 -6.67 -19.74 21.18
N TYR A 211 -6.25 -18.50 21.42
CA TYR A 211 -5.05 -18.18 22.20
C TYR A 211 -5.31 -17.16 23.30
N GLY A 212 -6.53 -16.66 23.45
CA GLY A 212 -6.87 -15.59 24.39
C GLY A 212 -6.41 -15.90 25.82
N GLY A 213 -5.71 -14.94 26.42
CA GLY A 213 -5.12 -15.03 27.74
C GLY A 213 -3.74 -15.71 27.80
N GLU A 214 -3.26 -16.30 26.69
CA GLU A 214 -1.92 -16.88 26.64
C GLU A 214 -0.86 -15.80 26.42
N SER A 215 0.23 -15.86 27.18
CA SER A 215 1.34 -14.91 27.07
C SER A 215 2.36 -15.36 26.04
N THR A 216 2.84 -14.42 25.23
CA THR A 216 4.03 -14.66 24.39
C THR A 216 5.30 -14.58 25.24
N LEU A 217 6.39 -15.13 24.73
CA LEU A 217 7.72 -14.68 25.14
C LEU A 217 7.98 -13.25 24.65
N TYR A 218 9.13 -12.70 25.04
CA TYR A 218 9.61 -11.41 24.56
C TYR A 218 9.60 -11.35 23.03
N THR A 219 8.79 -10.45 22.46
CA THR A 219 8.81 -10.10 21.05
C THR A 219 9.57 -8.78 20.90
N HIS A 220 10.67 -8.80 20.16
CA HIS A 220 11.53 -7.64 19.95
C HIS A 220 10.76 -6.49 19.30
N ASP A 221 10.81 -5.33 19.96
CA ASP A 221 10.14 -4.09 19.57
C ASP A 221 8.60 -4.24 19.49
N ASN A 222 7.84 -3.22 19.84
CA ASN A 222 6.37 -3.25 19.81
C ASN A 222 5.79 -3.13 18.38
N PHE A 223 6.45 -3.80 17.43
CA PHE A 223 6.09 -3.87 16.02
C PHE A 223 6.02 -5.33 15.59
N PHE A 224 5.21 -5.57 14.57
CA PHE A 224 5.27 -6.80 13.80
C PHE A 224 5.43 -6.50 12.32
N CYS A 225 6.03 -7.43 11.60
CA CYS A 225 6.20 -7.33 10.15
C CYS A 225 5.03 -8.04 9.47
N ILE A 226 4.30 -7.34 8.60
CA ILE A 226 3.35 -7.99 7.68
C ILE A 226 3.96 -7.91 6.29
N ASP A 227 4.69 -8.95 5.92
CA ASP A 227 5.18 -9.12 4.56
C ASP A 227 4.13 -9.83 3.69
N HIS A 228 4.18 -9.59 2.38
CA HIS A 228 3.47 -10.38 1.36
C HIS A 228 1.94 -10.28 1.31
N LEU A 229 1.39 -9.07 1.20
CA LEU A 229 0.04 -8.88 0.68
C LEU A 229 0.06 -8.82 -0.86
N GLU A 230 -0.60 -9.77 -1.53
CA GLU A 230 -0.74 -9.79 -2.99
C GLU A 230 -1.57 -8.59 -3.49
N GLY A 231 -1.16 -7.98 -4.61
CA GLY A 231 -1.89 -6.89 -5.26
C GLY A 231 -1.11 -5.58 -5.33
N SER A 232 -1.82 -4.50 -5.66
CA SER A 232 -1.27 -3.14 -5.65
C SER A 232 -1.08 -2.63 -4.22
N PHE A 233 -0.12 -1.74 -3.99
CA PHE A 233 0.13 -1.13 -2.67
C PHE A 233 -1.14 -0.60 -2.00
N ALA A 234 -2.00 0.13 -2.73
CA ALA A 234 -3.24 0.66 -2.18
C ALA A 234 -4.20 -0.43 -1.64
N SER A 235 -4.29 -1.57 -2.34
CA SER A 235 -5.11 -2.71 -1.91
C SER A 235 -4.53 -3.38 -0.66
N SER A 236 -3.21 -3.52 -0.62
CA SER A 236 -2.50 -4.09 0.53
C SER A 236 -2.64 -3.21 1.76
N ALA A 237 -2.46 -1.89 1.62
CA ALA A 237 -2.67 -0.92 2.69
C ALA A 237 -4.14 -0.89 3.16
N LEU A 238 -5.11 -1.00 2.26
CA LEU A 238 -6.52 -1.11 2.61
C LEU A 238 -6.81 -2.38 3.43
N SER A 239 -6.22 -3.51 3.03
CA SER A 239 -6.36 -4.79 3.75
C SER A 239 -5.71 -4.72 5.13
N LEU A 240 -4.54 -4.09 5.24
CA LEU A 240 -3.88 -3.83 6.52
C LEU A 240 -4.77 -3.00 7.45
N ILE A 241 -5.33 -1.90 6.95
CA ILE A 241 -6.23 -1.05 7.74
C ILE A 241 -7.44 -1.85 8.22
N GLN A 242 -8.03 -2.68 7.37
CA GLN A 242 -9.16 -3.53 7.75
C GLN A 242 -8.80 -4.55 8.83
N LEU A 243 -7.61 -5.18 8.75
CA LEU A 243 -7.10 -6.08 9.78
C LEU A 243 -6.91 -5.36 11.13
N CYS A 244 -6.34 -4.16 11.11
CA CYS A 244 -6.19 -3.33 12.30
C CYS A 244 -7.54 -2.88 12.89
N LEU A 245 -8.51 -2.55 12.04
CA LEU A 245 -9.86 -2.16 12.48
C LEU A 245 -10.60 -3.33 13.12
N GLU A 246 -10.56 -4.50 12.50
CA GLU A 246 -11.18 -5.72 13.03
C GLU A 246 -10.54 -6.12 14.37
N ASP A 247 -9.23 -5.90 14.52
CA ASP A 247 -8.53 -6.07 15.78
C ASP A 247 -8.69 -7.51 16.33
N ASN A 248 -8.72 -8.51 15.45
CA ASN A 248 -8.90 -9.92 15.82
C ASN A 248 -7.93 -10.84 15.08
N HIS A 249 -8.07 -10.97 13.75
CA HIS A 249 -7.22 -11.86 12.96
C HIS A 249 -5.73 -11.49 13.04
N ILE A 250 -5.43 -10.21 13.21
CA ILE A 250 -4.05 -9.74 13.39
C ILE A 250 -3.39 -10.39 14.61
N TRP A 251 -4.11 -10.55 15.72
CA TRP A 251 -3.57 -11.20 16.92
C TRP A 251 -3.40 -12.69 16.76
N ILE A 252 -4.26 -13.34 15.98
CA ILE A 252 -4.08 -14.76 15.64
C ILE A 252 -2.79 -14.93 14.86
N MET A 253 -2.59 -14.13 13.81
CA MET A 253 -1.37 -14.17 12.99
C MET A 253 -0.12 -13.91 13.84
N GLN A 254 -0.16 -12.86 14.66
CA GLN A 254 0.99 -12.46 15.47
C GLN A 254 1.33 -13.45 16.58
N TYR A 255 0.32 -14.07 17.19
CA TYR A 255 0.57 -15.09 18.19
C TYR A 255 1.15 -16.37 17.57
N GLU A 256 0.64 -16.78 16.40
CA GLU A 256 1.19 -17.94 15.67
C GLU A 256 2.63 -17.71 15.21
N GLU A 257 2.94 -16.50 14.75
CA GLU A 257 4.30 -16.09 14.40
C GLU A 257 5.24 -16.13 15.61
N ALA A 258 4.80 -15.61 16.77
CA ALA A 258 5.56 -15.67 18.01
C ALA A 258 5.85 -17.12 18.45
N LEU A 259 4.86 -18.01 18.36
CA LEU A 259 5.04 -19.43 18.66
C LEU A 259 6.03 -20.12 17.70
N ASN A 260 5.93 -19.82 16.40
CA ASN A 260 6.85 -20.38 15.40
C ASN A 260 8.28 -19.90 15.61
N MET A 261 8.46 -18.61 15.92
CA MET A 261 9.76 -18.04 16.23
C MET A 261 10.35 -18.68 17.49
N GLN A 262 9.55 -18.86 18.54
CA GLN A 262 9.98 -19.56 19.75
C GLN A 262 10.44 -20.99 19.43
N ALA A 263 9.64 -21.76 18.68
CA ALA A 263 10.00 -23.13 18.31
C ALA A 263 11.31 -23.18 17.50
N TYR A 264 11.50 -22.22 16.60
CA TYR A 264 12.74 -22.08 15.83
C TYR A 264 13.95 -21.76 16.72
N VAL A 265 13.81 -20.82 17.68
CA VAL A 265 14.87 -20.48 18.64
C VAL A 265 15.22 -21.69 19.50
N GLU A 266 14.22 -22.42 20.01
CA GLU A 266 14.44 -23.63 20.80
C GLU A 266 15.15 -24.74 20.00
N GLU A 267 14.81 -24.90 18.72
CA GLU A 267 15.51 -25.81 17.80
C GLU A 267 16.96 -25.38 17.60
N MET A 268 17.19 -24.09 17.35
CA MET A 268 18.52 -23.52 17.14
C MET A 268 19.42 -23.68 18.36
N GLU A 269 18.93 -23.36 19.56
CA GLU A 269 19.67 -23.54 20.81
C GLU A 269 19.97 -25.02 21.12
N ARG A 270 19.07 -25.93 20.73
CA ARG A 270 19.29 -27.38 20.91
C ARG A 270 20.33 -27.93 19.95
N GLU A 271 20.30 -27.52 18.69
CA GLU A 271 21.15 -28.07 17.63
C GLU A 271 22.52 -27.38 17.56
N TRP A 272 22.56 -26.08 17.87
CA TRP A 272 23.75 -25.23 17.82
C TRP A 272 23.84 -24.34 19.07
N PRO A 273 24.06 -24.93 20.26
CA PRO A 273 24.17 -24.16 21.50
C PRO A 273 25.40 -23.24 21.45
N GLY A 274 25.14 -21.93 21.31
CA GLY A 274 26.15 -20.88 21.16
C GLY A 274 26.31 -20.31 19.74
N GLY A 275 25.51 -20.75 18.76
CA GLY A 275 25.51 -20.22 17.39
C GLY A 275 25.95 -21.22 16.32
N ARG A 276 25.79 -20.85 15.04
CA ARG A 276 26.09 -21.74 13.91
C ARG A 276 27.59 -21.74 13.59
N PRO A 277 28.27 -22.90 13.53
CA PRO A 277 29.71 -22.97 13.30
C PRO A 277 30.22 -22.29 12.02
N ASP A 278 29.37 -22.17 10.99
CA ASP A 278 29.69 -21.59 9.69
C ASP A 278 29.24 -20.13 9.51
N GLN A 279 28.48 -19.57 10.45
CA GLN A 279 27.87 -18.24 10.34
C GLN A 279 28.17 -17.32 11.52
N ASP A 280 28.50 -17.86 12.69
CA ASP A 280 28.80 -17.08 13.88
C ASP A 280 30.31 -16.92 14.11
N TRP A 281 30.68 -15.67 14.40
CA TRP A 281 32.05 -15.26 14.67
C TRP A 281 32.64 -15.90 15.94
N GLU A 282 31.78 -16.38 16.85
CA GLU A 282 32.21 -17.06 18.09
C GLU A 282 32.84 -18.44 17.83
N TYR A 283 32.69 -19.00 16.62
CA TYR A 283 33.28 -20.29 16.20
C TYR A 283 34.40 -20.16 15.16
N GLN A 284 34.83 -18.94 14.79
CA GLN A 284 35.97 -18.67 13.89
C GLN A 284 37.25 -18.33 14.64
#